data_AF-A0A538PRY5-F1
#
_entry.id   AF-A0A538PRY5-F1
#
_cell.length_a   1.000
_cell.length_b   1.000
_cell.length_c   1.000
_cell.angle_alpha   90.00
_cell.angle_beta   90.00
_cell.angle_gamma   90.00
#
_symmetry.space_group_name_H-M   'P 1'
#
loop_
_entity.id
_entity.type
_entity.pdbx_description
1 polymer ?
#
loop_
_entity_poly.entity_id
_entity_poly.type
_entity_poly.pdbx_seq_one_letter_code
_entity_poly.pdbx_strand_id
1 'polypeptide(L)'
;MRLALALLLGLAVLIALGSTAHAGGEVGVVVTGESWIQPQVTAQFEGWLSQHGHSVLPLPADALDALKQCFATNPDTRDVSCARGVLDKLPQPSSVIYAGVDTKNAASGTPDVTLTAFWFDRGHEAIAGKQTCPHCTDQSLRTTADDLLKRLIGGSDPGHVKLKSAPPGATIIIDGKAIGVAPLDWDLPPGKHTIQMDKLGHRSASKAIQVSSNKSDLVVLTLTPEGTDTGGTRLPRWFPATATIGGGVALATGAGLIIFSPRDDPHATNRFYHSTWETGIGVAVGGAVIGGIGAYLWLRSSRTTSAPIAAFTGDTGYIGWQGRF
;
A
#
# COMPACT_ATOMS: atom_id res chain seq x y z
N MET A 1 46.18 31.21 23.93
CA MET A 1 45.94 30.68 22.56
C MET A 1 44.82 29.62 22.47
N ARG A 2 44.53 28.83 23.52
CA ARG A 2 43.46 27.81 23.50
C ARG A 2 42.03 28.33 23.68
N LEU A 3 41.83 29.49 24.32
CA LEU A 3 40.49 30.09 24.50
C LEU A 3 39.92 30.73 23.21
N ALA A 4 40.78 31.29 22.35
CA ALA A 4 40.34 31.93 21.11
C ALA A 4 39.80 30.94 20.07
N LEU A 5 40.32 29.70 20.07
CA LEU A 5 39.88 28.65 19.16
C LEU A 5 38.49 28.10 19.54
N ALA A 6 38.18 28.03 20.84
CA ALA A 6 36.89 27.55 21.34
C ALA A 6 35.74 28.54 21.04
N LEU A 7 36.01 29.85 21.08
CA LEU A 7 35.01 30.87 20.74
C LEU A 7 34.72 30.93 19.22
N LEU A 8 35.72 30.67 18.38
CA LEU A 8 35.53 30.57 16.92
C LEU A 8 34.76 29.31 16.52
N LEU A 9 34.98 28.18 17.21
CA LEU A 9 34.19 26.95 17.03
C LEU A 9 32.74 27.11 17.52
N GLY A 10 32.52 27.85 18.62
CA GLY A 10 31.17 28.16 19.10
C GLY A 10 30.36 29.05 18.15
N LEU A 11 31.00 30.04 17.52
CA LEU A 11 30.34 30.93 16.56
C LEU A 11 30.03 30.23 15.22
N ALA A 12 30.88 29.28 14.79
CA ALA A 12 30.64 28.49 13.58
C ALA A 12 29.47 27.51 13.73
N VAL A 13 29.24 26.97 14.94
CA VAL A 13 28.10 26.05 15.20
C VAL A 13 26.76 26.80 15.26
N LEU A 14 26.76 28.08 15.66
CA LEU A 14 25.54 28.91 15.65
C LEU A 14 25.10 29.36 14.24
N ILE A 15 26.03 29.47 13.28
CA ILE A 15 25.70 29.80 11.88
C ILE A 15 25.15 28.58 11.12
N ALA A 16 25.49 27.36 11.52
CA ALA A 16 24.99 26.12 10.89
C ALA A 16 23.55 25.73 11.29
N LEU A 17 22.97 26.36 12.31
CA LEU A 17 21.58 26.12 12.74
C LEU A 17 20.58 27.16 12.20
N GLY A 18 21.06 28.14 11.42
CA GLY A 18 20.26 29.24 10.88
C GLY A 18 19.81 29.07 9.44
N SER A 19 20.21 28.00 8.74
CA SER A 19 19.60 27.67 7.45
C SER A 19 18.23 27.05 7.71
N THR A 20 17.22 27.90 7.83
CA THR A 20 15.85 27.48 7.53
C THR A 20 15.91 26.89 6.13
N ALA A 21 15.84 25.56 6.06
CA ALA A 21 15.57 24.86 4.82
C ALA A 21 14.29 25.51 4.25
N HIS A 22 14.45 26.37 3.25
CA HIS A 22 13.33 26.87 2.48
C HIS A 22 12.77 25.63 1.77
N ALA A 23 11.77 25.03 2.38
CA ALA A 23 11.03 23.89 1.85
C ALA A 23 10.15 24.29 0.66
N GLY A 24 10.21 25.54 0.20
CA GLY A 24 9.56 25.99 -1.02
C GLY A 24 10.40 25.64 -2.23
N GLY A 25 9.95 24.65 -3.00
CA GLY A 25 10.51 24.37 -4.32
C GLY A 25 10.46 25.60 -5.23
N GLU A 26 11.34 25.64 -6.22
CA GLU A 26 11.31 26.64 -7.29
C GLU A 26 10.06 26.44 -8.13
N VAL A 27 9.33 27.53 -8.39
CA VAL A 27 8.05 27.53 -9.11
C VAL A 27 8.14 28.43 -10.34
N GLY A 28 7.79 27.90 -11.50
CA GLY A 28 7.65 28.70 -12.72
C GLY A 28 6.22 29.21 -12.88
N VAL A 29 6.03 30.48 -13.27
CA VAL A 29 4.71 31.06 -13.51
C VAL A 29 4.57 31.42 -14.98
N VAL A 30 3.50 30.94 -15.62
CA VAL A 30 3.16 31.27 -17.00
C VAL A 30 1.71 31.73 -17.04
N VAL A 31 1.47 32.96 -17.53
CA VAL A 31 0.11 33.49 -17.71
C VAL A 31 -0.12 33.81 -19.19
N THR A 32 -1.25 33.37 -19.74
CA THR A 32 -1.67 33.62 -21.13
C THR A 32 -3.09 34.19 -21.16
N GLY A 33 -3.53 34.67 -22.33
CA GLY A 33 -4.86 35.29 -22.51
C GLY A 33 -4.74 36.75 -22.94
N GLU A 34 -5.61 37.61 -22.42
CA GLU A 34 -5.68 39.01 -22.85
C GLU A 34 -4.52 39.88 -22.32
N SER A 35 -3.89 40.63 -23.23
CA SER A 35 -2.62 41.33 -22.96
C SER A 35 -2.69 42.38 -21.85
N TRP A 36 -3.85 42.98 -21.62
CA TRP A 36 -4.04 43.99 -20.57
C TRP A 36 -4.24 43.39 -19.17
N ILE A 37 -4.67 42.13 -19.07
CA ILE A 37 -4.87 41.42 -17.78
C ILE A 37 -3.63 40.62 -17.37
N GLN A 38 -2.92 40.05 -18.35
CA GLN A 38 -1.73 39.20 -18.12
C GLN A 38 -0.73 39.75 -17.08
N PRO A 39 -0.23 41.00 -17.17
CA PRO A 39 0.78 41.49 -16.22
C PRO A 39 0.23 41.61 -14.80
N GLN A 40 -1.05 41.95 -14.63
CA GLN A 40 -1.68 42.04 -13.32
C GLN A 40 -1.78 40.66 -12.66
N VAL A 41 -2.29 39.66 -13.39
CA VAL A 41 -2.44 38.28 -12.88
C VAL A 41 -1.08 37.66 -12.60
N THR A 42 -0.09 37.87 -13.47
CA THR A 42 1.28 37.40 -13.26
C THR A 42 1.86 37.96 -11.96
N ALA A 43 1.79 39.29 -11.78
CA ALA A 43 2.28 39.92 -10.56
C ALA A 43 1.55 39.45 -9.29
N GLN A 44 0.25 39.14 -9.37
CA GLN A 44 -0.48 38.55 -8.24
C GLN A 44 0.02 37.16 -7.91
N PHE A 45 0.21 36.31 -8.92
CA PHE A 45 0.64 34.93 -8.73
C PHE A 45 2.07 34.88 -8.16
N GLU A 46 2.99 35.65 -8.72
CA GLU A 46 4.37 35.74 -8.24
C GLU A 46 4.43 36.31 -6.82
N GLY A 47 3.64 37.35 -6.53
CA GLY A 47 3.55 37.96 -5.21
C GLY A 47 3.02 37.00 -4.16
N TRP A 48 1.94 36.27 -4.47
CA TRP A 48 1.37 35.27 -3.57
C TRP A 48 2.35 34.13 -3.30
N LEU A 49 3.00 33.59 -4.34
CA LEU A 49 4.00 32.51 -4.23
C LEU A 49 5.17 32.94 -3.34
N SER A 50 5.70 34.13 -3.58
CA SER A 50 6.81 34.68 -2.80
C SER A 50 6.44 34.85 -1.32
N GLN A 51 5.20 35.27 -1.02
CA GLN A 51 4.70 35.38 0.35
C GLN A 51 4.52 34.02 1.05
N HIS A 52 4.24 32.96 0.28
CA HIS A 52 4.05 31.60 0.80
C HIS A 52 5.32 30.74 0.73
N GLY A 53 6.49 31.38 0.58
CA GLY A 53 7.80 30.73 0.69
C GLY A 53 8.28 30.02 -0.58
N HIS A 54 7.60 30.20 -1.72
CA HIS A 54 8.04 29.67 -3.01
C HIS A 54 8.94 30.67 -3.74
N SER A 55 10.03 30.19 -4.32
CA SER A 55 10.91 31.02 -5.16
C SER A 55 10.45 30.96 -6.61
N VAL A 56 10.20 32.13 -7.23
CA VAL A 56 9.76 32.19 -8.63
C VAL A 56 10.96 32.18 -9.56
N LEU A 57 10.99 31.23 -10.50
CA LEU A 57 12.05 31.12 -11.51
C LEU A 57 11.49 31.29 -12.93
N PRO A 58 12.10 32.12 -13.80
CA PRO A 58 11.68 32.24 -15.18
C PRO A 58 11.89 30.93 -15.95
N LEU A 59 10.93 30.57 -16.81
CA LEU A 59 11.07 29.41 -17.69
C LEU A 59 11.97 29.75 -18.91
N PRO A 60 12.68 28.75 -19.46
CA PRO A 60 13.32 28.86 -20.76
C PRO A 60 12.32 29.27 -21.87
N ALA A 61 12.77 30.09 -22.83
CA ALA A 61 11.91 30.64 -23.88
C ALA A 61 11.30 29.54 -24.79
N ASP A 62 12.06 28.50 -25.08
CA ASP A 62 11.62 27.32 -25.84
C ASP A 62 10.50 26.56 -25.13
N ALA A 63 10.62 26.37 -23.82
CA ALA A 63 9.60 25.72 -23.01
C ALA A 63 8.32 26.57 -22.92
N LEU A 64 8.49 27.89 -22.78
CA LEU A 64 7.38 28.83 -22.76
C LEU A 64 6.57 28.78 -24.07
N ASP A 65 7.22 28.77 -25.22
CA ASP A 65 6.55 28.73 -26.51
C ASP A 65 5.89 27.37 -26.78
N ALA A 66 6.51 26.27 -26.36
CA ALA A 66 5.91 24.94 -26.41
C ALA A 66 4.64 24.84 -25.53
N LEU A 67 4.68 25.39 -24.32
CA LEU A 67 3.51 25.45 -23.43
C LEU A 67 2.37 26.25 -24.05
N LYS A 68 2.65 27.42 -24.63
CA LYS A 68 1.63 28.22 -25.33
C LYS A 68 0.96 27.41 -26.44
N GLN A 69 1.72 26.63 -27.21
CA GLN A 69 1.17 25.78 -28.28
C GLN A 69 0.25 24.66 -27.73
N CYS A 70 0.65 23.99 -26.64
CA CYS A 70 -0.19 22.96 -26.02
C CYS A 70 -1.57 23.50 -25.63
N PHE A 71 -1.61 24.71 -25.08
CA PHE A 71 -2.86 25.32 -24.60
C PHE A 71 -3.63 26.13 -25.65
N ALA A 72 -3.03 26.47 -26.78
CA ALA A 72 -3.71 27.15 -27.89
C ALA A 72 -4.61 26.22 -28.72
N THR A 73 -4.34 24.91 -28.71
CA THR A 73 -4.95 23.94 -29.64
C THR A 73 -6.42 23.62 -29.29
N ASN A 74 -6.81 23.72 -28.02
CA ASN A 74 -8.20 23.52 -27.60
C ASN A 74 -8.52 24.33 -26.32
N PRO A 75 -9.39 25.37 -26.39
CA PRO A 75 -9.66 26.25 -25.25
C PRO A 75 -10.43 25.56 -24.11
N ASP A 76 -11.22 24.52 -24.42
CA ASP A 76 -12.07 23.84 -23.42
C ASP A 76 -11.35 22.67 -22.71
N THR A 77 -10.48 21.94 -23.40
CA THR A 77 -9.79 20.76 -22.84
C THR A 77 -8.31 20.98 -22.54
N ARG A 78 -7.73 22.10 -22.99
CA ARG A 78 -6.38 22.60 -22.63
C ARG A 78 -5.39 21.44 -22.38
N ASP A 79 -4.78 20.90 -23.44
CA ASP A 79 -4.09 19.59 -23.42
C ASP A 79 -3.01 19.47 -22.33
N VAL A 80 -3.45 19.00 -21.16
CA VAL A 80 -2.63 18.81 -19.96
C VAL A 80 -1.53 17.77 -20.22
N SER A 81 -1.77 16.82 -21.12
CA SER A 81 -0.81 15.77 -21.46
C SER A 81 0.33 16.34 -22.30
N CYS A 82 0.03 17.20 -23.28
CA CYS A 82 1.03 17.94 -24.04
C CYS A 82 1.90 18.79 -23.11
N ALA A 83 1.28 19.57 -22.22
CA ALA A 83 2.00 20.44 -21.29
C ALA A 83 2.94 19.64 -20.35
N ARG A 84 2.46 18.51 -19.80
CA ARG A 84 3.28 17.63 -18.95
C ARG A 84 4.52 17.12 -19.69
N GLY A 85 4.38 16.69 -20.95
CA GLY A 85 5.52 16.20 -21.74
C GLY A 85 6.61 17.25 -22.00
N VAL A 86 6.27 18.55 -21.99
CA VAL A 86 7.23 19.66 -22.04
C VAL A 86 7.89 19.85 -20.67
N LEU A 87 7.10 19.88 -19.61
CA LEU A 87 7.56 20.15 -18.25
C LEU A 87 8.45 19.05 -17.67
N ASP A 88 8.19 17.78 -17.99
CA ASP A 88 8.99 16.64 -17.52
C ASP A 88 10.44 16.67 -18.07
N LYS A 89 10.69 17.42 -19.15
CA LYS A 89 12.03 17.61 -19.74
C LYS A 89 12.81 18.75 -19.10
N LEU A 90 12.17 19.57 -18.26
CA LEU A 90 12.82 20.74 -17.66
C LEU A 90 13.71 20.32 -16.48
N PRO A 91 14.96 20.80 -16.42
CA PRO A 91 15.83 20.57 -15.27
C PRO A 91 15.34 21.33 -14.03
N GLN A 92 14.83 22.55 -14.21
CA GLN A 92 14.19 23.43 -13.22
C GLN A 92 13.20 24.35 -13.97
N PRO A 93 12.17 24.89 -13.30
CA PRO A 93 11.75 24.66 -11.90
C PRO A 93 11.14 23.26 -11.66
N SER A 94 10.91 22.89 -10.39
CA SER A 94 10.31 21.58 -10.03
C SER A 94 8.78 21.57 -10.17
N SER A 95 8.16 22.73 -10.00
CA SER A 95 6.73 22.90 -10.16
C SER A 95 6.46 24.09 -11.10
N VAL A 96 5.43 24.01 -11.93
CA VAL A 96 5.05 25.07 -12.85
C VAL A 96 3.55 25.34 -12.74
N ILE A 97 3.21 26.61 -12.62
CA ILE A 97 1.84 27.09 -12.77
C ILE A 97 1.63 27.63 -14.17
N TYR A 98 0.57 27.16 -14.81
CA TYR A 98 0.07 27.71 -16.05
C TYR A 98 -1.32 28.28 -15.81
N ALA A 99 -1.51 29.57 -16.04
CA ALA A 99 -2.80 30.25 -15.96
C ALA A 99 -3.18 30.80 -17.33
N GLY A 100 -4.44 30.67 -17.71
CA GLY A 100 -5.00 31.29 -18.90
C GLY A 100 -6.23 32.08 -18.53
N VAL A 101 -6.29 33.31 -19.05
CA VAL A 101 -7.33 34.29 -18.80
C VAL A 101 -8.25 34.37 -20.03
N ASP A 102 -9.53 34.07 -19.82
CA ASP A 102 -10.55 34.18 -20.85
C ASP A 102 -11.55 35.27 -20.45
N THR A 103 -11.83 36.23 -21.34
CA THR A 103 -12.82 37.28 -21.08
C THR A 103 -14.08 37.04 -21.89
N LYS A 104 -15.23 37.44 -21.35
CA LYS A 104 -16.49 37.53 -22.06
C LYS A 104 -17.07 38.92 -21.86
N ASN A 105 -17.45 39.59 -22.94
CA ASN A 105 -18.12 40.87 -22.85
C ASN A 105 -19.50 40.68 -22.20
N ALA A 106 -19.69 41.23 -21.00
CA ALA A 106 -20.99 41.24 -20.35
C ALA A 106 -21.80 42.45 -20.85
N ALA A 107 -23.12 42.30 -20.92
CA ALA A 107 -24.04 43.37 -21.32
C ALA A 107 -23.99 44.61 -20.40
N SER A 108 -23.39 44.48 -19.22
CA SER A 108 -23.24 45.53 -18.20
C SER A 108 -22.12 46.54 -18.46
N GLY A 109 -21.30 46.34 -19.50
CA GLY A 109 -20.14 47.19 -19.81
C GLY A 109 -18.87 46.87 -19.02
N THR A 110 -18.90 45.91 -18.09
CA THR A 110 -17.72 45.32 -17.45
C THR A 110 -17.52 43.88 -17.95
N PRO A 111 -16.30 43.45 -18.31
CA PRO A 111 -16.08 42.09 -18.81
C PRO A 111 -16.17 41.07 -17.68
N ASP A 112 -16.75 39.91 -17.97
CA ASP A 112 -16.67 38.73 -17.12
C ASP A 112 -15.33 38.03 -17.41
N VAL A 113 -14.54 37.79 -16.37
CA VAL A 113 -13.20 37.20 -16.50
C VAL A 113 -13.21 35.79 -15.92
N THR A 114 -12.78 34.81 -16.69
CA THR A 114 -12.60 33.42 -16.26
C THR A 114 -11.12 33.09 -16.19
N LEU A 115 -10.65 32.79 -14.99
CA LEU A 115 -9.29 32.33 -14.73
C LEU A 115 -9.30 30.80 -14.68
N THR A 116 -8.54 30.18 -15.56
CA THR A 116 -8.28 28.74 -15.53
C THR A 116 -6.79 28.53 -15.32
N ALA A 117 -6.40 27.88 -14.23
CA ALA A 117 -5.01 27.61 -13.90
C ALA A 117 -4.76 26.14 -13.59
N PHE A 118 -3.53 25.70 -13.86
CA PHE A 118 -3.05 24.33 -13.70
C PHE A 118 -1.74 24.38 -12.92
N TRP A 119 -1.67 23.61 -11.83
CA TRP A 119 -0.45 23.35 -11.09
C TRP A 119 0.14 22.03 -11.55
N PHE A 120 1.36 22.07 -12.07
CA PHE A 120 2.14 20.91 -12.45
C PHE A 120 3.24 20.68 -11.44
N ASP A 121 3.28 19.48 -10.87
CA ASP A 121 4.36 19.02 -10.01
C ASP A 121 4.95 17.72 -10.53
N ARG A 122 6.27 17.52 -10.36
CA ARG A 122 6.94 16.33 -10.89
C ARG A 122 6.40 15.06 -10.24
N GLY A 123 5.97 14.12 -11.09
CA GLY A 123 5.46 12.82 -10.64
C GLY A 123 4.04 12.83 -10.10
N HIS A 124 3.35 13.97 -10.08
CA HIS A 124 1.97 14.09 -9.63
C HIS A 124 1.01 14.44 -10.79
N GLU A 125 -0.27 14.07 -10.62
CA GLU A 125 -1.31 14.56 -11.52
C GLU A 125 -1.48 16.07 -11.37
N ALA A 126 -1.75 16.75 -12.48
CA ALA A 126 -1.83 18.21 -12.50
C ALA A 126 -3.14 18.65 -11.85
N ILE A 127 -3.06 19.59 -10.93
CA ILE A 127 -4.23 20.11 -10.24
C ILE A 127 -4.78 21.27 -11.07
N ALA A 128 -6.02 21.15 -11.52
CA ALA A 128 -6.69 22.19 -12.29
C ALA A 128 -7.67 22.96 -11.40
N GLY A 129 -7.70 24.27 -11.58
CA GLY A 129 -8.61 25.18 -10.90
C GLY A 129 -9.21 26.15 -11.89
N LYS A 130 -10.50 26.41 -11.75
CA LYS A 130 -11.22 27.38 -12.58
C LYS A 130 -12.06 28.27 -11.67
N GLN A 131 -11.96 29.57 -11.84
CA GLN A 131 -12.78 30.56 -11.15
C GLN A 131 -13.25 31.61 -12.13
N THR A 132 -14.52 32.01 -12.01
CA THR A 132 -15.12 33.04 -12.85
C THR A 132 -15.48 34.24 -11.97
N CYS A 133 -15.00 35.40 -12.37
CA CYS A 133 -15.26 36.70 -11.76
C CYS A 133 -16.26 37.47 -12.65
N PRO A 134 -17.55 37.48 -12.30
CA PRO A 134 -18.53 38.31 -13.00
C PRO A 134 -18.30 39.79 -12.68
N HIS A 135 -18.47 40.67 -13.67
CA HIS A 135 -18.27 42.12 -13.52
C HIS A 135 -16.92 42.50 -12.90
N CYS A 136 -15.82 41.98 -13.47
CA CYS A 136 -14.55 41.96 -12.77
C CYS A 136 -13.91 43.37 -12.67
N THR A 137 -13.61 43.78 -11.44
CA THR A 137 -12.80 44.96 -11.08
C THR A 137 -11.39 44.55 -10.67
N ASP A 138 -10.45 45.51 -10.57
CA ASP A 138 -9.08 45.22 -10.12
C ASP A 138 -9.03 44.50 -8.76
N GLN A 139 -9.87 44.91 -7.81
CA GLN A 139 -9.87 44.32 -6.46
C GLN A 139 -10.46 42.90 -6.45
N SER A 140 -11.56 42.69 -7.16
CA SER A 140 -12.17 41.35 -7.28
C SER A 140 -11.29 40.38 -8.06
N LEU A 141 -10.50 40.88 -9.02
CA LEU A 141 -9.54 40.06 -9.75
C LEU A 141 -8.43 39.56 -8.82
N ARG A 142 -7.91 40.41 -7.94
CA ARG A 142 -6.89 40.04 -6.93
C ARG A 142 -7.40 38.95 -6.00
N THR A 143 -8.59 39.14 -5.42
CA THR A 143 -9.17 38.14 -4.50
C THR A 143 -9.46 36.82 -5.21
N THR A 144 -9.95 36.86 -6.46
CA THR A 144 -10.21 35.65 -7.25
C THR A 144 -8.92 34.91 -7.58
N ALA A 145 -7.85 35.63 -7.93
CA ALA A 145 -6.52 35.07 -8.15
C ALA A 145 -5.96 34.39 -6.89
N ASP A 146 -6.05 35.06 -5.74
CA ASP A 146 -5.60 34.51 -4.45
C ASP A 146 -6.37 33.25 -4.06
N ASP A 147 -7.69 33.25 -4.20
CA ASP A 147 -8.52 32.10 -3.85
C ASP A 147 -8.32 30.93 -4.81
N LEU A 148 -8.03 31.21 -6.08
CA LEU A 148 -7.63 30.20 -7.05
C LEU A 148 -6.28 29.57 -6.67
N LEU A 149 -5.28 30.38 -6.28
CA LEU A 149 -3.97 29.87 -5.84
C LEU A 149 -4.05 29.08 -4.54
N LYS A 150 -4.83 29.54 -3.56
CA LYS A 150 -5.07 28.78 -2.33
C LYS A 150 -5.64 27.39 -2.62
N ARG A 151 -6.61 27.29 -3.54
CA ARG A 151 -7.19 26.00 -3.96
C ARG A 151 -6.21 25.11 -4.72
N LEU A 152 -5.28 25.71 -5.48
CA LEU A 152 -4.30 24.99 -6.30
C LEU A 152 -3.08 24.52 -5.51
N ILE A 153 -2.58 25.33 -4.57
CA ILE A 153 -1.26 25.18 -3.94
C ILE A 153 -1.37 24.95 -2.43
N GLY A 154 -2.34 25.59 -1.77
CA GLY A 154 -2.49 25.57 -0.31
C GLY A 154 -2.91 24.22 0.28
N GLY A 155 -2.84 23.14 -0.51
CA GLY A 155 -3.52 21.90 -0.25
C GLY A 155 -5.00 22.10 -0.54
N SER A 156 -5.48 21.48 -1.60
CA SER A 156 -6.86 21.03 -1.59
C SER A 156 -7.12 20.33 -0.25
N ASP A 157 -8.11 20.78 0.54
CA ASP A 157 -8.44 20.21 1.85
C ASP A 157 -8.28 18.68 1.83
N PRO A 158 -7.54 18.07 2.78
CA PRO A 158 -7.26 16.65 2.74
C PRO A 158 -8.56 15.84 2.64
N GLY A 159 -8.51 14.74 1.90
CA GLY A 159 -9.58 13.76 1.94
C GLY A 159 -9.44 12.91 3.19
N HIS A 160 -10.55 12.72 3.90
CA HIS A 160 -10.59 11.86 5.08
C HIS A 160 -10.84 10.41 4.62
N VAL A 161 -9.98 9.46 4.98
CA VAL A 161 -10.20 8.04 4.66
C VAL A 161 -10.37 7.21 5.92
N LYS A 162 -11.43 6.42 5.95
CA LYS A 162 -11.70 5.43 6.99
C LYS A 162 -11.20 4.07 6.51
N LEU A 163 -10.14 3.56 7.12
CA LEU A 163 -9.48 2.33 6.70
C LEU A 163 -9.91 1.18 7.59
N LYS A 164 -10.54 0.15 7.01
CA LYS A 164 -10.99 -1.05 7.74
C LYS A 164 -10.47 -2.32 7.07
N SER A 165 -10.14 -3.31 7.89
CA SER A 165 -9.78 -4.65 7.43
C SER A 165 -10.75 -5.70 7.96
N ALA A 166 -10.96 -6.74 7.16
CA ALA A 166 -11.65 -7.96 7.56
C ALA A 166 -10.71 -9.15 7.31
N PRO A 167 -10.17 -9.81 8.35
CA PRO A 167 -10.35 -9.54 9.78
C PRO A 167 -9.61 -8.27 10.28
N PRO A 168 -10.05 -7.66 11.41
CA PRO A 168 -9.41 -6.46 11.97
C PRO A 168 -7.99 -6.75 12.48
N GLY A 169 -7.22 -5.69 12.74
CA GLY A 169 -5.85 -5.79 13.23
C GLY A 169 -4.80 -5.97 12.12
N ALA A 170 -5.12 -5.64 10.87
CA ALA A 170 -4.15 -5.62 9.77
C ALA A 170 -3.31 -4.34 9.78
N THR A 171 -2.01 -4.46 9.55
CA THR A 171 -1.09 -3.34 9.33
C THR A 171 -1.44 -2.61 8.05
N ILE A 172 -1.58 -1.30 8.10
CA ILE A 172 -1.90 -0.44 6.97
C ILE A 172 -0.62 0.22 6.46
N ILE A 173 -0.41 0.11 5.15
CA ILE A 173 0.70 0.68 4.41
C ILE A 173 0.11 1.56 3.30
N ILE A 174 0.48 2.84 3.25
CA ILE A 174 0.04 3.78 2.20
C ILE A 174 1.27 4.24 1.43
N ASP A 175 1.25 4.09 0.11
CA ASP A 175 2.35 4.47 -0.79
C ASP A 175 3.72 3.93 -0.35
N GLY A 176 3.72 2.71 0.19
CA GLY A 176 4.92 2.03 0.70
C GLY A 176 5.32 2.38 2.14
N LYS A 177 4.63 3.31 2.81
CA LYS A 177 4.90 3.70 4.20
C LYS A 177 3.88 3.08 5.17
N ALA A 178 4.35 2.35 6.17
CA ALA A 178 3.51 1.85 7.26
C ALA A 178 3.02 3.01 8.13
N ILE A 179 1.70 3.14 8.29
CA ILE A 179 1.08 4.24 9.05
C ILE A 179 0.42 3.78 10.36
N GLY A 180 0.03 2.50 10.47
CA GLY A 180 -0.67 2.00 11.65
C GLY A 180 -1.39 0.68 11.41
N VAL A 181 -2.43 0.42 12.20
CA VAL A 181 -3.21 -0.83 12.18
C VAL A 181 -4.70 -0.51 12.02
N ALA A 182 -5.41 -1.30 11.22
CA ALA A 182 -6.85 -1.14 10.96
C ALA A 182 -7.72 -1.65 12.13
N PRO A 183 -8.81 -0.96 12.49
CA PRO A 183 -9.36 0.25 11.84
C PRO A 183 -8.64 1.55 12.21
N LEU A 184 -8.41 2.43 11.24
CA LEU A 184 -7.73 3.73 11.39
C LEU A 184 -8.38 4.79 10.49
N ASP A 185 -8.60 5.99 11.02
CA ASP A 185 -8.97 7.17 10.22
C ASP A 185 -7.69 7.96 9.91
N TRP A 186 -7.52 8.38 8.65
CA TRP A 186 -6.30 9.05 8.20
C TRP A 186 -6.61 10.13 7.15
N ASP A 187 -5.82 11.20 7.15
CA ASP A 187 -5.95 12.30 6.21
C ASP A 187 -4.95 12.13 5.07
N LEU A 188 -5.45 12.12 3.83
CA LEU A 188 -4.64 11.99 2.64
C LEU A 188 -4.76 13.23 1.76
N PRO A 189 -3.65 13.71 1.17
CA PRO A 189 -3.71 14.66 0.08
C PRO A 189 -4.65 14.14 -1.03
N PRO A 190 -5.36 15.03 -1.73
CA PRO A 190 -6.12 14.62 -2.91
C PRO A 190 -5.19 14.11 -4.01
N GLY A 191 -5.53 12.98 -4.61
CA GLY A 191 -4.66 12.27 -5.55
C GLY A 191 -4.87 10.76 -5.55
N LYS A 192 -4.04 10.04 -6.33
CA LYS A 192 -4.00 8.58 -6.35
C LYS A 192 -3.12 8.07 -5.22
N HIS A 193 -3.67 7.17 -4.40
CA HIS A 193 -2.95 6.52 -3.32
C HIS A 193 -3.11 5.01 -3.41
N THR A 194 -2.05 4.26 -3.10
CA THR A 194 -2.09 2.80 -3.01
C THR A 194 -2.14 2.39 -1.56
N ILE A 195 -3.24 1.77 -1.15
CA ILE A 195 -3.43 1.25 0.20
C ILE A 195 -3.20 -0.26 0.17
N GLN A 196 -2.24 -0.71 0.97
CA GLN A 196 -1.97 -2.11 1.22
C GLN A 196 -2.27 -2.44 2.69
N MET A 197 -2.92 -3.57 2.92
CA MET A 197 -3.13 -4.13 4.25
C MET A 197 -2.48 -5.50 4.36
N ASP A 198 -1.72 -5.68 5.42
CA ASP A 198 -0.99 -6.93 5.71
C ASP A 198 -1.34 -7.45 7.09
N LYS A 199 -1.50 -8.76 7.21
CA LYS A 199 -1.80 -9.43 8.47
C LYS A 199 -1.19 -10.83 8.47
N LEU A 200 -0.52 -11.17 9.57
CA LEU A 200 0.07 -12.49 9.75
C LEU A 200 -0.95 -13.63 9.51
N GLY A 201 -0.54 -14.63 8.72
CA GLY A 201 -1.38 -15.78 8.34
C GLY A 201 -2.45 -15.46 7.29
N HIS A 202 -2.40 -14.28 6.68
CA HIS A 202 -3.29 -13.87 5.59
C HIS A 202 -2.47 -13.36 4.42
N ARG A 203 -3.00 -13.47 3.20
CA ARG A 203 -2.41 -12.84 2.02
C ARG A 203 -2.65 -11.33 2.11
N SER A 204 -1.60 -10.55 1.88
CA SER A 204 -1.69 -9.10 1.77
C SER A 204 -2.66 -8.70 0.65
N ALA A 205 -3.51 -7.70 0.89
CA ALA A 205 -4.37 -7.11 -0.13
C ALA A 205 -3.93 -5.67 -0.41
N SER A 206 -4.00 -5.26 -1.67
CA SER A 206 -3.69 -3.90 -2.11
C SER A 206 -4.81 -3.35 -2.99
N LYS A 207 -5.09 -2.05 -2.85
CA LYS A 207 -6.11 -1.33 -3.62
C LYS A 207 -5.66 0.12 -3.87
N ALA A 208 -5.68 0.52 -5.13
CA ALA A 208 -5.53 1.93 -5.50
C ALA A 208 -6.85 2.67 -5.29
N ILE A 209 -6.79 3.87 -4.71
CA ILE A 209 -7.92 4.76 -4.51
C ILE A 209 -7.62 6.16 -5.06
N GLN A 210 -8.66 6.88 -5.48
CA GLN A 210 -8.57 8.30 -5.82
C GLN A 210 -9.19 9.12 -4.69
N VAL A 211 -8.36 9.82 -3.93
CA VAL A 211 -8.80 10.71 -2.86
C VAL A 211 -9.21 12.06 -3.46
N SER A 212 -10.42 12.51 -3.13
CA SER A 212 -10.93 13.84 -3.51
C SER A 212 -10.88 14.78 -2.32
N SER A 213 -10.67 16.07 -2.58
CA SER A 213 -10.62 17.10 -1.55
C SER A 213 -11.91 17.20 -0.74
N ASN A 214 -11.76 17.38 0.58
CA ASN A 214 -12.86 17.57 1.54
C ASN A 214 -13.95 16.47 1.48
N LYS A 215 -13.58 15.26 1.05
CA LYS A 215 -14.47 14.11 0.97
C LYS A 215 -14.03 13.03 1.95
N SER A 216 -14.99 12.42 2.63
CA SER A 216 -14.77 11.21 3.43
C SER A 216 -15.03 9.96 2.59
N ASP A 217 -14.05 9.06 2.50
CA ASP A 217 -14.19 7.77 1.81
C ASP A 217 -13.94 6.58 2.75
N LEU A 218 -14.62 5.47 2.52
CA LEU A 218 -14.52 4.26 3.34
C LEU A 218 -13.85 3.14 2.53
N VAL A 219 -12.65 2.75 2.93
CA VAL A 219 -11.90 1.68 2.29
C VAL A 219 -11.91 0.45 3.17
N VAL A 220 -12.55 -0.61 2.69
CA VAL A 220 -12.58 -1.92 3.33
C VAL A 220 -11.80 -2.92 2.49
N LEU A 221 -10.78 -3.56 3.07
CA LEU A 221 -10.06 -4.67 2.45
C LEU A 221 -10.31 -5.98 3.20
N THR A 222 -10.73 -7.00 2.47
CA THR A 222 -10.91 -8.35 2.99
C THR A 222 -9.65 -9.17 2.70
N LEU A 223 -8.97 -9.62 3.75
CA LEU A 223 -7.77 -10.42 3.65
C LEU A 223 -8.14 -11.90 3.60
N THR A 224 -7.60 -12.61 2.62
CA THR A 224 -7.80 -14.06 2.51
C THR A 224 -6.78 -14.78 3.38
N PRO A 225 -7.17 -15.81 4.14
CA PRO A 225 -6.20 -16.64 4.84
C PRO A 225 -5.16 -17.16 3.85
N GLU A 226 -3.89 -17.11 4.26
CA GLU A 226 -2.84 -17.78 3.52
C GLU A 226 -3.08 -19.27 3.72
N GLY A 227 -3.82 -19.88 2.79
CA GLY A 227 -4.08 -21.29 2.80
C GLY A 227 -2.74 -22.01 2.87
N THR A 228 -2.47 -22.65 4.00
CA THR A 228 -1.47 -23.70 4.05
C THR A 228 -1.93 -24.75 3.04
N ASP A 229 -1.40 -24.69 1.82
CA ASP A 229 -1.42 -25.78 0.86
C ASP A 229 -0.62 -26.93 1.47
N THR A 230 -1.22 -27.55 2.50
CA THR A 230 -0.89 -28.90 2.90
C THR A 230 -1.60 -29.80 1.90
N GLY A 231 -1.07 -29.83 0.67
CA GLY A 231 -1.27 -30.90 -0.30
C GLY A 231 -0.67 -32.24 0.17
N GLY A 232 -0.67 -32.49 1.48
CA GLY A 232 -0.43 -33.79 2.06
C GLY A 232 -1.77 -34.49 2.15
N THR A 233 -1.93 -35.58 1.39
CA THR A 233 -3.07 -36.49 1.44
C THR A 233 -3.39 -36.80 2.91
N ARG A 234 -4.43 -36.16 3.46
CA ARG A 234 -4.81 -36.37 4.86
C ARG A 234 -5.32 -37.80 4.97
N LEU A 235 -4.56 -38.66 5.62
CA LEU A 235 -5.03 -39.99 5.99
C LEU A 235 -6.30 -39.83 6.84
N PRO A 236 -7.41 -40.53 6.52
CA PRO A 236 -8.65 -40.43 7.26
C PRO A 236 -8.46 -40.66 8.76
N ARG A 237 -9.28 -40.04 9.61
CA ARG A 237 -9.17 -40.15 11.09
C ARG A 237 -9.22 -41.59 11.62
N TRP A 238 -9.83 -42.51 10.86
CA TRP A 238 -9.88 -43.94 11.19
C TRP A 238 -8.62 -44.71 10.81
N PHE A 239 -7.75 -44.17 9.95
CA PHE A 239 -6.58 -44.85 9.40
C PHE A 239 -5.55 -45.28 10.47
N PRO A 240 -5.20 -44.45 11.49
CA PRO A 240 -4.30 -44.90 12.56
C PRO A 240 -4.87 -46.07 13.37
N ALA A 241 -6.19 -46.08 13.58
CA ALA A 241 -6.87 -47.14 14.32
C ALA A 241 -6.85 -48.46 13.53
N THR A 242 -7.16 -48.42 12.22
CA THR A 242 -7.11 -49.63 11.38
C THR A 242 -5.69 -50.15 11.15
N ALA A 243 -4.70 -49.27 11.05
CA ALA A 243 -3.29 -49.68 10.97
C ALA A 243 -2.83 -50.37 12.27
N THR A 244 -3.24 -49.85 13.44
CA THR A 244 -2.92 -50.48 14.74
C THR A 244 -3.56 -51.86 14.88
N ILE A 245 -4.85 -51.96 14.54
CA ILE A 245 -5.61 -53.22 14.61
C ILE A 245 -5.06 -54.23 13.60
N GLY A 246 -4.87 -53.84 12.34
CA GLY A 246 -4.36 -54.71 11.29
C GLY A 246 -2.94 -55.21 11.57
N GLY A 247 -2.06 -54.35 12.08
CA GLY A 247 -0.71 -54.74 12.52
C GLY A 247 -0.74 -55.77 13.66
N GLY A 248 -1.62 -55.59 14.64
CA GLY A 248 -1.81 -56.54 15.74
C GLY A 248 -2.31 -57.92 15.29
N VAL A 249 -3.23 -57.96 14.31
CA VAL A 249 -3.73 -59.23 13.74
C VAL A 249 -2.62 -59.96 12.98
N ALA A 250 -1.85 -59.24 12.16
CA ALA A 250 -0.71 -59.82 11.45
C ALA A 250 0.35 -60.37 12.41
N LEU A 251 0.66 -59.64 13.49
CA LEU A 251 1.57 -60.09 14.55
C LEU A 251 1.14 -61.43 15.16
N ALA A 252 -0.12 -61.53 15.58
CA ALA A 252 -0.65 -62.74 16.20
C ALA A 252 -0.63 -63.92 15.22
N THR A 253 -0.92 -63.65 13.94
CA THR A 253 -0.92 -64.67 12.88
C THR A 253 0.49 -65.18 12.60
N GLY A 254 1.48 -64.28 12.49
CA GLY A 254 2.89 -64.64 12.32
C GLY A 254 3.43 -65.44 13.51
N ALA A 255 3.09 -65.02 14.75
CA ALA A 255 3.47 -65.75 15.96
C ALA A 255 2.84 -67.16 16.00
N GLY A 256 1.60 -67.31 15.55
CA GLY A 256 0.95 -68.63 15.41
C GLY A 256 1.68 -69.54 14.42
N LEU A 257 2.08 -69.01 13.25
CA LEU A 257 2.84 -69.77 12.25
C LEU A 257 4.21 -70.23 12.74
N ILE A 258 4.83 -69.46 13.64
CA ILE A 258 6.09 -69.79 14.31
C ILE A 258 5.89 -70.87 15.39
N ILE A 259 4.86 -70.73 16.24
CA ILE A 259 4.63 -71.65 17.37
C ILE A 259 4.14 -73.01 16.88
N PHE A 260 3.25 -73.02 15.89
CA PHE A 260 2.68 -74.24 15.32
C PHE A 260 3.46 -74.76 14.12
N SER A 261 4.66 -74.22 13.84
CA SER A 261 5.54 -74.76 12.80
C SER A 261 5.95 -76.18 13.21
N PRO A 262 5.65 -77.19 12.40
CA PRO A 262 6.00 -78.58 12.69
C PRO A 262 7.52 -78.71 12.78
N ARG A 263 8.00 -79.31 13.86
CA ARG A 263 9.43 -79.61 14.03
C ARG A 263 9.79 -80.73 13.06
N ASP A 264 10.93 -80.60 12.39
CA ASP A 264 11.41 -81.58 11.42
C ASP A 264 11.55 -82.96 12.06
N ASP A 265 10.62 -83.86 11.76
CA ASP A 265 10.75 -85.28 12.07
C ASP A 265 11.65 -85.93 10.99
N PRO A 266 12.83 -86.46 11.34
CA PRO A 266 13.80 -86.99 10.36
C PRO A 266 13.34 -88.27 9.65
N HIS A 267 12.14 -88.79 9.95
CA HIS A 267 11.60 -90.04 9.39
C HIS A 267 10.32 -89.86 8.56
N ALA A 268 9.85 -88.63 8.31
CA ALA A 268 8.65 -88.39 7.51
C ALA A 268 8.95 -88.46 6.00
N THR A 269 8.42 -89.49 5.32
CA THR A 269 8.66 -89.77 3.89
C THR A 269 7.86 -88.91 2.90
N ASN A 270 7.18 -87.85 3.35
CA ASN A 270 6.31 -87.05 2.49
C ASN A 270 6.96 -85.71 2.13
N ARG A 271 7.20 -85.50 0.82
CA ARG A 271 8.19 -84.53 0.30
C ARG A 271 7.63 -83.15 -0.08
N PHE A 272 6.56 -82.70 0.57
CA PHE A 272 5.94 -81.39 0.31
C PHE A 272 5.62 -80.62 1.61
N TYR A 273 6.55 -80.61 2.57
CA TYR A 273 6.44 -79.75 3.75
C TYR A 273 7.18 -78.43 3.48
N HIS A 274 6.43 -77.34 3.26
CA HIS A 274 7.02 -76.01 3.22
C HIS A 274 7.17 -75.50 4.66
N SER A 275 8.39 -75.14 5.06
CA SER A 275 8.65 -74.52 6.37
C SER A 275 7.90 -73.20 6.46
N THR A 276 6.90 -73.13 7.36
CA THR A 276 6.13 -71.91 7.64
C THR A 276 6.83 -70.98 8.62
N TRP A 277 8.02 -71.36 9.09
CA TRP A 277 8.79 -70.58 10.06
C TRP A 277 9.29 -69.26 9.48
N GLU A 278 9.87 -69.30 8.28
CA GLU A 278 10.40 -68.11 7.61
C GLU A 278 9.28 -67.12 7.23
N THR A 279 8.15 -67.65 6.76
CA THR A 279 6.97 -66.84 6.45
C THR A 279 6.32 -66.27 7.72
N GLY A 280 6.29 -67.04 8.82
CA GLY A 280 5.83 -66.59 10.12
C GLY A 280 6.61 -65.41 10.69
N ILE A 281 7.95 -65.44 10.60
CA ILE A 281 8.82 -64.33 11.01
C ILE A 281 8.52 -63.08 10.18
N GLY A 282 8.44 -63.22 8.86
CA GLY A 282 8.17 -62.09 7.96
C GLY A 282 6.84 -61.40 8.28
N VAL A 283 5.78 -62.18 8.50
CA VAL A 283 4.44 -61.66 8.84
C VAL A 283 4.43 -61.00 10.22
N ALA A 284 5.11 -61.59 11.21
CA ALA A 284 5.20 -61.02 12.55
C ALA A 284 5.94 -59.67 12.56
N VAL A 285 7.13 -59.60 11.95
CA VAL A 285 7.91 -58.35 11.89
C VAL A 285 7.14 -57.25 11.16
N GLY A 286 6.51 -57.57 10.02
CA GLY A 286 5.69 -56.62 9.28
C GLY A 286 4.51 -56.08 10.12
N GLY A 287 3.83 -56.96 10.86
CA GLY A 287 2.75 -56.58 11.76
C GLY A 287 3.19 -55.63 12.87
N ALA A 288 4.36 -55.85 13.48
CA ALA A 288 4.90 -54.98 14.54
C ALA A 288 5.22 -53.58 14.03
N VAL A 289 5.82 -53.48 12.85
CA VAL A 289 6.15 -52.18 12.25
C VAL A 289 4.87 -51.39 11.94
N ILE A 290 3.89 -52.01 11.30
CA ILE A 290 2.63 -51.33 10.93
C ILE A 290 1.83 -50.96 12.19
N GLY A 291 1.71 -51.89 13.15
CA GLY A 291 1.01 -51.67 14.41
C GLY A 291 1.65 -50.56 15.25
N GLY A 292 2.99 -50.53 15.32
CA GLY A 292 3.76 -49.50 16.02
C GLY A 292 3.63 -48.12 15.38
N ILE A 293 3.69 -48.02 14.05
CA ILE A 293 3.47 -46.76 13.33
C ILE A 293 2.03 -46.28 13.54
N GLY A 294 1.04 -47.17 13.47
CA GLY A 294 -0.36 -46.87 13.75
C GLY A 294 -0.57 -46.30 15.15
N ALA A 295 -0.01 -46.97 16.17
CA ALA A 295 -0.11 -46.56 17.57
C ALA A 295 0.59 -45.21 17.82
N TYR A 296 1.77 -45.01 17.24
CA TYR A 296 2.51 -43.75 17.32
C TYR A 296 1.72 -42.58 16.72
N LEU A 297 1.15 -42.77 15.53
CA LEU A 297 0.32 -41.75 14.88
C LEU A 297 -0.96 -41.47 15.67
N TRP A 298 -1.58 -42.49 16.25
CA TRP A 298 -2.77 -42.33 17.08
C TRP A 298 -2.48 -41.49 18.33
N LEU A 299 -1.39 -41.80 19.05
CA LEU A 299 -0.93 -41.04 20.23
C LEU A 299 -0.52 -39.59 19.92
N ARG A 300 -0.04 -39.33 18.70
CA ARG A 300 0.32 -37.97 18.28
C ARG A 300 -0.89 -37.16 17.79
N SER A 301 -1.87 -37.82 17.17
CA SER A 301 -3.08 -37.18 16.65
C SER A 301 -4.01 -36.61 17.73
N SER A 302 -3.92 -37.13 18.96
CA SER A 302 -4.73 -36.68 20.10
C SER A 302 -4.22 -35.38 20.74
N ARG A 303 -3.04 -34.87 20.34
CA ARG A 303 -2.57 -33.55 20.77
C ARG A 303 -3.18 -32.46 19.89
N THR A 304 -4.40 -32.05 20.20
CA THR A 304 -4.99 -30.83 19.64
C THR A 304 -4.24 -29.62 20.22
N THR A 305 -3.47 -28.92 19.40
CA THR A 305 -2.82 -27.67 19.82
C THR A 305 -3.88 -26.55 19.82
N SER A 306 -4.52 -26.34 20.96
CA SER A 306 -5.33 -25.15 21.22
C SER A 306 -4.44 -24.15 21.94
N ALA A 307 -4.17 -23.00 21.34
CA ALA A 307 -3.38 -21.95 21.97
C ALA A 307 -4.26 -20.72 22.23
N PRO A 308 -4.23 -20.15 23.45
CA PRO A 308 -4.83 -18.84 23.68
C PRO A 308 -4.03 -17.80 22.93
N ILE A 309 -4.70 -16.85 22.28
CA ILE A 309 -4.06 -15.69 21.67
C ILE A 309 -4.60 -14.45 22.35
N ALA A 310 -3.69 -13.58 22.76
CA ALA A 310 -4.00 -12.26 23.26
C ALA A 310 -3.28 -11.22 22.38
N ALA A 311 -4.02 -10.21 21.95
CA ALA A 311 -3.48 -9.04 21.27
C ALA A 311 -3.93 -7.79 22.04
N PHE A 312 -2.98 -6.92 22.37
CA PHE A 312 -3.21 -5.69 23.12
C PHE A 312 -2.82 -4.49 22.26
N THR A 313 -3.70 -3.50 22.19
CA THR A 313 -3.44 -2.16 21.64
C THR A 313 -3.52 -1.13 22.77
N GLY A 314 -3.15 0.13 22.51
CA GLY A 314 -3.14 1.19 23.53
C GLY A 314 -4.48 1.36 24.26
N ASP A 315 -5.60 1.13 23.57
CA ASP A 315 -6.94 1.40 24.10
C ASP A 315 -7.85 0.15 24.18
N THR A 316 -7.46 -1.00 23.59
CA THR A 316 -8.30 -2.23 23.61
C THR A 316 -7.48 -3.51 23.61
N GLY A 317 -8.02 -4.55 24.26
CA GLY A 317 -7.46 -5.91 24.26
C GLY A 317 -8.44 -6.93 23.68
N TYR A 318 -7.94 -7.84 22.84
CA TYR A 318 -8.70 -8.96 22.31
C TYR A 318 -8.12 -10.27 22.85
N ILE A 319 -8.97 -11.06 23.52
CA ILE A 319 -8.64 -12.40 24.00
C ILE A 319 -9.53 -13.38 23.23
N GLY A 320 -8.89 -14.35 22.56
CA GLY A 320 -9.60 -15.34 21.75
C GLY A 320 -8.94 -16.70 21.78
N TRP A 321 -9.71 -17.72 21.41
CA TRP A 321 -9.24 -19.08 21.25
C TRP A 321 -9.03 -19.36 19.77
N GLN A 322 -7.79 -19.62 19.36
CA GLN A 322 -7.52 -20.23 18.05
C GLN A 322 -7.40 -21.74 18.26
N GLY A 323 -8.45 -22.44 17.86
CA GLY A 323 -8.54 -23.88 17.95
C GLY A 323 -9.34 -24.41 16.77
N ARG A 324 -9.16 -25.70 16.51
CA ARG A 324 -9.96 -26.43 15.54
C ARG A 324 -10.95 -27.28 16.32
N PHE A 325 -12.14 -26.72 16.53
CA PHE A 325 -13.24 -27.38 17.22
C PHE A 325 -13.83 -28.50 16.36
#